data_AF-A0A5X8JWV1-F1
#
_entry.id   AF-A0A5X8JWV1-F1
#
_cell.length_a   1.000
_cell.length_b   1.000
_cell.length_c   1.000
_cell.angle_alpha   90.00
_cell.angle_beta   90.00
_cell.angle_gamma   90.00
#
_symmetry.space_group_name_H-M   'P 1'
#
loop_
_entity.id
_entity.type
_entity.pdbx_description
1 polymer ?
#
loop_
_entity_poly.entity_id
_entity_poly.type
_entity_poly.pdbx_seq_one_letter_code
_entity_poly.pdbx_strand_id
1 'polypeptide(L)'
;MTGALDQAQKTPWRYGFLNLMRRVDAQLCDTPAGSIWQPRMEKFRLGQTPKMTFAPREIAQVSWQDGRLHLSLYSLGLWGPNGPLPLHYTELALNRSESRHDPTLVHFSNIFHHRWLTQFWQAWRSAQSAGGGLDKPEHDRFAFYIASLSGQDLRESAESPLSDHVRLAASAHLVRESRNPDGLAATLAHYFSVPFAVKEFALHWITVANDEITRLGTPAQSSVLGNGALIGQAVPDMQYKFRLIIGPLTLEDYLRFLPGGNNLPVLTELVRTFIGFEYCWEIELQLKPHAAPPAVIGGAQRLGWTAWAGKAMHDRPVTGMIFEPEHGLTH
;
A
#
# COMPACT_ATOMS: atom_id res chain seq x y z
N MET A 1 15.99 16.81 -8.92
CA MET A 1 16.01 15.32 -8.99
C MET A 1 17.02 14.75 -9.98
N THR A 2 17.55 15.53 -10.94
CA THR A 2 18.63 15.14 -11.88
C THR A 2 20.00 14.90 -11.25
N GLY A 3 20.24 15.41 -10.03
CA GLY A 3 21.55 15.34 -9.37
C GLY A 3 22.11 13.92 -9.23
N ALA A 4 21.26 12.90 -9.16
CA ALA A 4 21.70 11.50 -9.13
C ALA A 4 22.24 11.01 -10.49
N LEU A 5 21.63 11.40 -11.60
CA LEU A 5 22.09 11.06 -12.95
C LEU A 5 23.38 11.85 -13.28
N ASP A 6 23.46 13.10 -12.83
CA ASP A 6 24.66 13.93 -12.96
C ASP A 6 25.81 13.40 -12.10
N GLN A 7 25.50 12.83 -10.92
CA GLN A 7 26.48 12.13 -10.09
C GLN A 7 26.92 10.81 -10.73
N ALA A 8 26.02 10.09 -11.42
CA ALA A 8 26.37 8.89 -12.17
C ALA A 8 27.31 9.19 -13.35
N GLN A 9 27.23 10.38 -13.96
CA GLN A 9 28.21 10.85 -14.94
C GLN A 9 29.60 11.05 -14.32
N LYS A 10 29.69 11.60 -13.10
CA LYS A 10 30.97 11.81 -12.40
C LYS A 10 31.57 10.54 -11.80
N THR A 11 30.71 9.65 -11.28
CA THR A 11 31.11 8.46 -10.51
C THR A 11 30.41 7.18 -11.00
N PRO A 12 30.55 6.81 -12.27
CA PRO A 12 29.81 5.69 -12.87
C PRO A 12 30.14 4.32 -12.23
N TRP A 13 31.30 4.17 -11.57
CA TRP A 13 31.69 2.95 -10.86
C TRP A 13 30.90 2.66 -9.58
N ARG A 14 30.11 3.62 -9.08
CA ARG A 14 29.26 3.43 -7.88
C ARG A 14 27.89 2.84 -8.19
N TYR A 15 27.54 2.67 -9.46
CA TYR A 15 26.21 2.26 -9.90
C TYR A 15 26.28 0.93 -10.67
N GLY A 16 25.25 0.11 -10.49
CA GLY A 16 24.97 -1.05 -11.35
C GLY A 16 23.96 -0.68 -12.42
N PHE A 17 23.95 -1.40 -13.54
CA PHE A 17 23.12 -1.09 -14.70
C PHE A 17 21.63 -1.06 -14.36
N LEU A 18 21.10 -2.11 -13.73
CA LEU A 18 19.68 -2.23 -13.39
C LEU A 18 19.20 -1.11 -12.45
N ASN A 19 19.99 -0.81 -11.41
CA ASN A 19 19.65 0.26 -10.45
C ASN A 19 19.66 1.64 -11.09
N LEU A 20 20.59 1.89 -12.01
CA LEU A 20 20.63 3.16 -12.75
C LEU A 20 19.48 3.24 -13.76
N MET A 21 19.18 2.15 -14.47
CA MET A 21 18.04 2.07 -15.39
C MET A 21 16.70 2.29 -14.70
N ARG A 22 16.53 1.79 -13.47
CA ARG A 22 15.33 2.08 -12.65
C ARG A 22 15.12 3.58 -12.49
N ARG A 23 16.19 4.32 -12.16
CA ARG A 23 16.15 5.77 -12.00
C ARG A 23 15.89 6.49 -13.33
N VAL A 24 16.51 6.02 -14.41
CA VAL A 24 16.27 6.55 -15.76
C VAL A 24 14.81 6.39 -16.15
N ASP A 25 14.25 5.19 -15.97
CA ASP A 25 12.87 4.89 -16.30
C ASP A 25 11.90 5.74 -15.46
N ALA A 26 12.14 5.88 -14.15
CA ALA A 26 11.30 6.68 -13.26
C ALA A 26 11.38 8.19 -13.50
N GLN A 27 12.55 8.73 -13.89
CA GLN A 27 12.77 10.18 -13.97
C GLN A 27 12.67 10.76 -15.38
N LEU A 28 13.05 9.98 -16.40
CA LEU A 28 13.17 10.48 -17.78
C LEU A 28 12.07 9.94 -18.69
N CYS A 29 11.57 8.73 -18.44
CA CYS A 29 10.60 8.11 -19.32
C CYS A 29 9.19 8.37 -18.79
N ASP A 30 8.30 8.88 -19.64
CA ASP A 30 6.89 9.08 -19.29
C ASP A 30 6.16 7.71 -19.31
N THR A 31 6.35 6.96 -20.41
CA THR A 31 5.97 5.54 -20.50
C THR A 31 7.12 4.62 -20.05
N PRO A 32 6.87 3.34 -19.74
CA PRO A 32 7.95 2.40 -19.42
C PRO A 32 9.05 2.36 -20.51
N ALA A 33 10.31 2.43 -20.09
CA ALA A 33 11.46 2.43 -20.99
C ALA A 33 11.45 1.20 -21.93
N GLY A 34 11.33 1.40 -23.25
CA GLY A 34 11.20 0.30 -24.23
C GLY A 34 9.78 0.02 -24.72
N SER A 35 8.76 0.68 -24.16
CA SER A 35 7.39 0.65 -24.69
C SER A 35 7.21 1.52 -25.94
N ILE A 36 8.21 2.36 -26.27
CA ILE A 36 8.17 3.25 -27.42
C ILE A 36 8.56 2.48 -28.69
N TRP A 37 7.72 2.56 -29.73
CA TRP A 37 7.96 1.85 -30.99
C TRP A 37 9.27 2.27 -31.69
N GLN A 38 9.65 3.55 -31.60
CA GLN A 38 10.83 4.10 -32.24
C GLN A 38 11.94 4.39 -31.23
N PRO A 39 13.10 3.70 -31.31
CA PRO A 39 14.21 3.95 -30.40
C PRO A 39 14.66 5.41 -30.41
N ARG A 40 14.59 6.07 -31.58
CA ARG A 40 14.98 7.49 -31.72
C ARG A 40 14.21 8.46 -30.82
N MET A 41 13.04 8.08 -30.32
CA MET A 41 12.19 8.90 -29.44
C MET A 41 12.51 8.70 -27.95
N GLU A 42 13.31 7.70 -27.59
CA GLU A 42 13.77 7.50 -26.21
C GLU A 42 14.73 8.62 -25.79
N LYS A 43 14.57 9.11 -24.55
CA LYS A 43 15.43 10.13 -23.93
C LYS A 43 16.78 9.57 -23.47
N PHE A 44 17.07 8.30 -23.76
CA PHE A 44 18.32 7.64 -23.42
C PHE A 44 18.84 6.76 -24.58
N ARG A 45 20.12 6.43 -24.54
CA ARG A 45 20.81 5.51 -25.45
C ARG A 45 21.62 4.53 -24.63
N LEU A 46 21.45 3.25 -24.94
CA LEU A 46 22.23 2.18 -24.32
C LEU A 46 23.19 1.62 -25.35
N GLY A 47 24.40 1.29 -24.93
CA GLY A 47 25.40 0.71 -25.80
C GLY A 47 26.46 -0.04 -25.02
N GLN A 48 27.40 -0.60 -25.75
CA GLN A 48 28.56 -1.27 -25.20
C GLN A 48 29.84 -0.57 -25.67
N THR A 49 30.83 -0.50 -24.79
CA THR A 49 32.19 -0.04 -25.10
C THR A 49 33.11 -1.25 -25.22
N PRO A 50 33.87 -1.40 -26.33
CA PRO A 50 34.80 -2.51 -26.46
C PRO A 50 35.94 -2.39 -25.45
N LYS A 51 36.31 -3.51 -24.82
CA LYS A 51 37.45 -3.56 -23.90
C LYS A 51 38.04 -4.98 -23.88
N MET A 52 39.37 -5.08 -23.86
CA MET A 52 40.08 -6.37 -23.81
C MET A 52 40.37 -6.86 -22.38
N THR A 53 40.26 -5.98 -21.40
CA THR A 53 40.49 -6.32 -19.98
C THR A 53 39.21 -6.87 -19.36
N PHE A 54 39.36 -7.65 -18.28
CA PHE A 54 38.23 -7.98 -17.41
C PHE A 54 37.53 -6.69 -16.97
N ALA A 55 36.20 -6.66 -17.05
CA ALA A 55 35.42 -5.49 -16.71
C ALA A 55 35.38 -5.32 -15.19
N PRO A 56 36.00 -4.28 -14.60
CA PRO A 56 36.00 -4.10 -13.14
C PRO A 56 34.64 -3.62 -12.62
N ARG A 57 33.72 -3.25 -13.52
CA ARG A 57 32.38 -2.72 -13.27
C ARG A 57 31.50 -2.94 -14.50
N GLU A 58 30.18 -2.81 -14.32
CA GLU A 58 29.21 -2.98 -15.42
C GLU A 58 29.16 -1.76 -16.35
N ILE A 59 29.01 -0.56 -15.78
CA ILE A 59 28.87 0.68 -16.53
C ILE A 59 30.25 1.20 -16.89
N ALA A 60 30.50 1.45 -18.17
CA ALA A 60 31.72 2.09 -18.67
C ALA A 60 31.64 3.61 -18.53
N GLN A 61 30.58 4.21 -19.06
CA GLN A 61 30.42 5.65 -19.10
C GLN A 61 28.94 6.02 -19.07
N VAL A 62 28.66 7.16 -18.43
CA VAL A 62 27.38 7.85 -18.48
C VAL A 62 27.67 9.26 -18.98
N SER A 63 26.95 9.74 -19.99
CA SER A 63 27.15 11.09 -20.53
C SER A 63 25.86 11.65 -21.10
N TRP A 64 25.66 12.95 -20.99
CA TRP A 64 24.58 13.64 -21.68
C TRP A 64 25.04 14.11 -23.06
N GLN A 65 24.30 13.77 -24.11
CA GLN A 65 24.53 14.20 -25.50
C GLN A 65 23.19 14.58 -26.14
N ASP A 66 23.07 15.78 -26.71
CA ASP A 66 21.86 16.28 -27.38
C ASP A 66 20.57 16.12 -26.55
N GLY A 67 20.65 16.36 -25.24
CA GLY A 67 19.52 16.20 -24.31
C GLY A 67 19.13 14.75 -24.01
N ARG A 68 19.95 13.77 -24.41
CA ARG A 68 19.75 12.34 -24.16
C ARG A 68 20.84 11.77 -23.26
N LEU A 69 20.45 10.85 -22.39
CA LEU A 69 21.39 10.14 -21.52
C LEU A 69 22.00 8.96 -22.28
N HIS A 70 23.31 9.00 -22.54
CA HIS A 70 24.05 7.91 -23.14
C HIS A 70 24.71 7.07 -22.04
N LEU A 71 24.46 5.76 -22.09
CA LEU A 71 24.89 4.79 -21.10
C LEU A 71 25.61 3.66 -21.82
N SER A 72 26.92 3.57 -21.61
CA SER A 72 27.76 2.53 -22.20
C SER A 72 28.16 1.51 -21.15
N LEU A 73 28.03 0.23 -21.47
CA LEU A 73 28.38 -0.89 -20.61
C LEU A 73 29.68 -1.56 -21.09
N TYR A 74 30.39 -2.21 -20.17
CA TYR A 74 31.49 -3.11 -20.54
C TYR A 74 30.96 -4.52 -20.84
N SER A 75 29.99 -4.99 -20.05
CA SER A 75 29.38 -6.31 -20.16
C SER A 75 28.01 -6.25 -20.85
N LEU A 76 27.43 -7.43 -21.14
CA LEU A 76 26.13 -7.57 -21.80
C LEU A 76 26.18 -7.02 -23.24
N GLY A 77 26.86 -7.73 -24.13
CA GLY A 77 26.92 -7.39 -25.56
C GLY A 77 27.92 -8.23 -26.33
N LEU A 78 28.26 -7.76 -27.53
CA LEU A 78 29.13 -8.46 -28.49
C LEU A 78 30.62 -8.38 -28.14
N TRP A 79 31.06 -7.32 -27.47
CA TRP A 79 32.47 -7.02 -27.22
C TRP A 79 32.98 -7.60 -25.91
N GLY A 80 34.27 -7.88 -25.86
CA GLY A 80 34.99 -8.21 -24.63
C GLY A 80 35.42 -9.67 -24.52
N PRO A 81 36.17 -10.01 -23.45
CA PRO A 81 36.73 -11.35 -23.26
C PRO A 81 35.67 -12.45 -23.19
N ASN A 82 34.48 -12.10 -22.68
CA ASN A 82 33.33 -12.99 -22.54
C ASN A 82 32.25 -12.73 -23.60
N GLY A 83 32.58 -11.95 -24.64
CA GLY A 83 31.66 -11.66 -25.73
C GLY A 83 31.47 -12.88 -26.65
N PRO A 84 30.33 -13.00 -27.35
CA PRO A 84 30.09 -14.09 -28.29
C PRO A 84 30.94 -13.98 -29.56
N LEU A 85 31.47 -12.80 -29.88
CA LEU A 85 32.32 -12.61 -31.05
C LEU A 85 33.77 -13.03 -30.75
N PRO A 86 34.50 -13.59 -31.74
CA PRO A 86 35.93 -13.82 -31.62
C PRO A 86 36.68 -12.55 -31.17
N LEU A 87 37.68 -12.73 -30.30
CA LEU A 87 38.41 -11.62 -29.67
C LEU A 87 39.01 -10.62 -30.66
N HIS A 88 39.42 -11.08 -31.85
CA HIS A 88 39.99 -10.20 -32.89
C HIS A 88 39.00 -9.13 -33.37
N TYR A 89 37.68 -9.36 -33.31
CA TYR A 89 36.68 -8.34 -33.61
C TYR A 89 36.59 -7.28 -32.50
N THR A 90 36.77 -7.69 -31.23
CA THR A 90 36.85 -6.74 -30.11
C THR A 90 38.10 -5.87 -30.23
N GLU A 91 39.24 -6.46 -30.60
CA GLU A 91 40.47 -5.73 -30.86
C GLU A 91 40.32 -4.76 -32.03
N LEU A 92 39.70 -5.18 -33.14
CA LEU A 92 39.39 -4.32 -34.27
C LEU A 92 38.51 -3.13 -33.87
N ALA A 93 37.45 -3.37 -33.11
CA ALA A 93 36.55 -2.32 -32.62
C ALA A 93 37.28 -1.34 -31.71
N LEU A 94 38.11 -1.84 -30.79
CA LEU A 94 38.91 -1.03 -29.88
C LEU A 94 39.98 -0.21 -30.62
N ASN A 95 40.70 -0.79 -31.57
CA ASN A 95 41.73 -0.09 -32.36
C ASN A 95 41.10 1.01 -33.22
N ARG A 96 39.96 0.75 -33.86
CA ARG A 96 39.25 1.76 -34.65
C ARG A 96 38.76 2.90 -33.77
N SER A 97 38.16 2.62 -32.61
CA SER A 97 37.64 3.68 -31.73
C SER A 97 38.74 4.51 -31.08
N GLU A 98 39.78 3.86 -30.54
CA GLU A 98 40.82 4.54 -29.74
C GLU A 98 41.95 5.10 -30.62
N SER A 99 42.47 4.33 -31.58
CA SER A 99 43.64 4.72 -32.37
C SER A 99 43.28 5.51 -33.64
N ARG A 100 42.15 5.19 -34.28
CA ARG A 100 41.73 5.83 -35.53
C ARG A 100 40.59 6.84 -35.36
N HIS A 101 40.09 7.01 -34.13
CA HIS A 101 38.95 7.86 -33.81
C HIS A 101 37.72 7.60 -34.70
N ASP A 102 37.53 6.34 -35.11
CA ASP A 102 36.40 5.87 -35.92
C ASP A 102 35.46 5.01 -35.05
N PRO A 103 34.38 5.59 -34.50
CA PRO A 103 33.43 4.85 -33.68
C PRO A 103 32.36 4.12 -34.51
N THR A 104 32.42 4.12 -35.85
CA THR A 104 31.36 3.62 -36.74
C THR A 104 30.96 2.18 -36.42
N LEU A 105 31.94 1.29 -36.22
CA LEU A 105 31.67 -0.12 -35.91
C LEU A 105 30.96 -0.30 -34.56
N VAL A 106 31.39 0.46 -33.55
CA VAL A 106 30.79 0.45 -32.21
C VAL A 106 29.37 1.02 -32.26
N HIS A 107 29.17 2.16 -32.93
CA HIS A 107 27.85 2.76 -33.10
C HIS A 107 26.88 1.86 -33.87
N PHE A 108 27.34 1.20 -34.93
CA PHE A 108 26.55 0.22 -35.66
C PHE A 108 26.11 -0.93 -34.74
N SER A 109 27.02 -1.52 -33.98
CA SER A 109 26.68 -2.58 -33.01
C SER A 109 25.69 -2.09 -31.94
N ASN A 110 25.82 -0.82 -31.53
CA ASN A 110 24.97 -0.22 -30.51
C ASN A 110 23.54 0.03 -30.97
N ILE A 111 23.24 0.02 -32.29
CA ILE A 111 21.85 0.00 -32.78
C ILE A 111 21.13 -1.25 -32.26
N PHE A 112 21.82 -2.41 -32.28
CA PHE A 112 21.29 -3.67 -31.80
C PHE A 112 21.35 -3.76 -30.27
N HIS A 113 22.48 -3.40 -29.67
CA HIS A 113 22.62 -3.41 -28.21
C HIS A 113 21.60 -2.53 -27.53
N HIS A 114 21.28 -1.37 -28.10
CA HIS A 114 20.31 -0.47 -27.50
C HIS A 114 18.95 -1.15 -27.31
N ARG A 115 18.39 -1.75 -28.37
CA ARG A 115 17.09 -2.44 -28.26
C ARG A 115 17.18 -3.65 -27.34
N TRP A 116 18.25 -4.44 -27.44
CA TRP A 116 18.39 -5.64 -26.62
C TRP A 116 18.54 -5.31 -25.12
N LEU A 117 19.37 -4.33 -24.76
CA LEU A 117 19.54 -3.87 -23.38
C LEU A 117 18.25 -3.26 -22.82
N THR A 118 17.51 -2.51 -23.65
CA THR A 118 16.20 -1.97 -23.25
C THR A 118 15.20 -3.11 -23.00
N GLN A 119 15.18 -4.16 -23.83
CA GLN A 119 14.32 -5.33 -23.61
C GLN A 119 14.74 -6.16 -22.39
N PHE A 120 16.05 -6.28 -22.15
CA PHE A 120 16.57 -6.90 -20.93
C PHE A 120 16.11 -6.13 -19.67
N TRP A 121 16.15 -4.80 -19.71
CA TRP A 121 15.58 -3.96 -18.65
C TRP A 121 14.08 -4.21 -18.47
N GLN A 122 13.29 -4.22 -19.54
CA GLN A 122 11.86 -4.50 -19.49
C GLN A 122 11.54 -5.87 -18.88
N ALA A 123 12.28 -6.90 -19.27
CA ALA A 123 12.12 -8.24 -18.72
C ALA A 123 12.39 -8.24 -17.21
N TRP A 124 13.50 -7.64 -16.77
CA TRP A 124 13.83 -7.52 -15.35
C TRP A 124 12.78 -6.72 -14.58
N ARG A 125 12.37 -5.57 -15.13
CA ARG A 125 11.35 -4.68 -14.55
C ARG A 125 10.03 -5.40 -14.35
N SER A 126 9.59 -6.20 -15.32
CA SER A 126 8.29 -6.88 -15.24
C SER A 126 8.21 -7.92 -14.12
N ALA A 127 9.35 -8.43 -13.65
CA ALA A 127 9.44 -9.36 -12.52
C ALA A 127 9.59 -8.66 -11.16
N GLN A 128 9.62 -7.32 -11.10
CA GLN A 128 9.89 -6.55 -9.89
C GLN A 128 8.75 -5.56 -9.59
N SER A 129 8.18 -5.62 -8.39
CA SER A 129 7.14 -4.66 -7.97
C SER A 129 7.67 -3.21 -7.95
N ALA A 130 8.89 -3.02 -7.45
CA ALA A 130 9.46 -1.69 -7.25
C ALA A 130 9.75 -0.93 -8.57
N GLY A 131 10.33 -1.60 -9.57
CA GLY A 131 10.56 -1.00 -10.89
C GLY A 131 9.36 -1.11 -11.84
N GLY A 132 8.52 -2.14 -11.66
CA GLY A 132 7.38 -2.46 -12.50
C GLY A 132 6.16 -1.60 -12.24
N GLY A 133 5.88 -1.28 -10.97
CA GLY A 133 4.63 -0.65 -10.54
C GLY A 133 4.79 0.54 -9.59
N LEU A 134 5.58 0.43 -8.52
CA LEU A 134 5.63 1.49 -7.50
C LEU A 134 6.23 2.81 -8.02
N ASP A 135 7.24 2.75 -8.88
CA ASP A 135 7.83 3.95 -9.48
C ASP A 135 6.89 4.60 -10.53
N LYS A 136 5.90 3.86 -11.05
CA LYS A 136 4.93 4.31 -12.06
C LYS A 136 3.56 3.70 -11.78
N PRO A 137 2.77 4.27 -10.85
CA PRO A 137 1.51 3.70 -10.38
C PRO A 137 0.52 3.34 -11.49
N GLU A 138 0.46 4.15 -12.55
CA GLU A 138 -0.41 3.90 -13.73
C GLU A 138 -0.13 2.57 -14.44
N HIS A 139 1.06 1.99 -14.24
CA HIS A 139 1.50 0.75 -14.87
C HIS A 139 1.72 -0.37 -13.85
N ASP A 140 1.20 -0.25 -12.62
CA ASP A 140 1.37 -1.25 -11.57
C ASP A 140 0.52 -2.51 -11.81
N ARG A 141 1.14 -3.48 -12.48
CA ARG A 141 0.53 -4.81 -12.69
C ARG A 141 0.52 -5.66 -11.43
N PHE A 142 1.45 -5.45 -10.49
CA PHE A 142 1.50 -6.25 -9.27
C PHE A 142 0.32 -5.93 -8.37
N ALA A 143 0.06 -4.64 -8.13
CA ALA A 143 -1.11 -4.19 -7.39
C ALA A 143 -2.41 -4.73 -8.01
N PHE A 144 -2.54 -4.65 -9.34
CA PHE A 144 -3.68 -5.20 -10.07
C PHE A 144 -3.89 -6.70 -9.83
N TYR A 145 -2.82 -7.52 -9.91
CA TYR A 145 -2.95 -8.97 -9.69
C TYR A 145 -3.29 -9.32 -8.25
N ILE A 146 -2.70 -8.62 -7.27
CA ILE A 146 -3.02 -8.84 -5.86
C ILE A 146 -4.48 -8.43 -5.56
N ALA A 147 -4.92 -7.28 -6.09
CA ALA A 147 -6.31 -6.83 -5.95
C ALA A 147 -7.29 -7.86 -6.51
N SER A 148 -7.00 -8.38 -7.71
CA SER A 148 -7.81 -9.39 -8.41
C SER A 148 -7.94 -10.68 -7.59
N LEU A 149 -6.87 -11.12 -6.91
CA LEU A 149 -6.92 -12.29 -6.03
C LEU A 149 -7.86 -12.09 -4.84
N SER A 150 -7.94 -10.87 -4.31
CA SER A 150 -8.85 -10.50 -3.23
C SER A 150 -10.24 -10.05 -3.70
N GLY A 151 -10.55 -10.14 -5.00
CA GLY A 151 -11.82 -9.69 -5.55
C GLY A 151 -12.05 -8.18 -5.49
N GLN A 152 -10.98 -7.38 -5.43
CA GLN A 152 -11.04 -5.92 -5.36
C GLN A 152 -10.74 -5.29 -6.73
N ASP A 153 -11.47 -4.23 -7.08
CA ASP A 153 -11.06 -3.29 -8.12
C ASP A 153 -10.56 -1.99 -7.48
N LEU A 154 -9.27 -1.69 -7.69
CA LEU A 154 -8.65 -0.47 -7.17
C LEU A 154 -9.26 0.81 -7.78
N ARG A 155 -9.90 0.70 -8.95
CA ARG A 155 -10.56 1.84 -9.60
C ARG A 155 -11.82 2.29 -8.86
N GLU A 156 -12.52 1.35 -8.23
CA GLU A 156 -13.72 1.64 -7.42
C GLU A 156 -13.35 2.30 -6.08
N SER A 157 -12.08 2.17 -5.68
CA SER A 157 -11.56 2.73 -4.42
C SER A 157 -10.96 4.13 -4.58
N ALA A 158 -11.03 4.77 -5.76
CA ALA A 158 -10.35 6.04 -6.01
C ALA A 158 -10.85 7.21 -5.13
N GLU A 159 -12.11 7.18 -4.68
CA GLU A 159 -12.72 8.21 -3.80
C GLU A 159 -12.59 7.88 -2.30
N SER A 160 -11.93 6.77 -1.99
CA SER A 160 -11.73 6.29 -0.63
C SER A 160 -10.69 7.12 0.14
N PRO A 161 -10.88 7.36 1.46
CA PRO A 161 -9.82 7.87 2.32
C PRO A 161 -8.67 6.86 2.55
N LEU A 162 -8.84 5.58 2.23
CA LEU A 162 -7.81 4.55 2.29
C LEU A 162 -6.98 4.47 1.02
N SER A 163 -5.65 4.48 1.20
CA SER A 163 -4.71 4.16 0.12
C SER A 163 -4.83 2.69 -0.32
N ASP A 164 -4.76 2.47 -1.63
CA ASP A 164 -4.76 1.14 -2.26
C ASP A 164 -3.79 0.15 -1.62
N HIS A 165 -2.56 0.58 -1.32
CA HIS A 165 -1.57 -0.33 -0.73
C HIS A 165 -1.96 -0.84 0.66
N VAL A 166 -2.79 -0.10 1.39
CA VAL A 166 -3.32 -0.55 2.69
C VAL A 166 -4.34 -1.68 2.47
N ARG A 167 -5.21 -1.53 1.47
CA ARG A 167 -6.17 -2.57 1.07
C ARG A 167 -5.44 -3.83 0.59
N LEU A 168 -4.41 -3.64 -0.21
CA LEU A 168 -3.58 -4.73 -0.73
C LEU A 168 -2.79 -5.43 0.38
N ALA A 169 -2.33 -4.71 1.42
CA ALA A 169 -1.67 -5.32 2.57
C ALA A 169 -2.61 -6.27 3.34
N ALA A 170 -3.91 -5.96 3.35
CA ALA A 170 -4.94 -6.81 3.94
C ALA A 170 -5.30 -8.04 3.08
N SER A 171 -4.86 -8.11 1.81
CA SER A 171 -5.27 -9.14 0.85
C SER A 171 -5.11 -10.58 1.36
N ALA A 172 -4.05 -10.88 2.13
CA ALA A 172 -3.80 -12.20 2.69
C ALA A 172 -4.93 -12.73 3.59
N HIS A 173 -5.67 -11.83 4.23
CA HIS A 173 -6.87 -12.16 5.01
C HIS A 173 -8.14 -12.13 4.17
N LEU A 174 -8.20 -11.26 3.16
CA LEU A 174 -9.39 -11.06 2.32
C LEU A 174 -9.59 -12.14 1.24
N VAL A 175 -8.52 -12.80 0.81
CA VAL A 175 -8.57 -13.95 -0.13
C VAL A 175 -9.31 -15.14 0.48
N ARG A 176 -9.39 -15.21 1.82
CA ARG A 176 -10.08 -16.28 2.53
C ARG A 176 -11.58 -15.97 2.59
N GLU A 177 -12.40 -17.01 2.42
CA GLU A 177 -13.84 -16.91 2.60
C GLU A 177 -14.20 -16.61 4.05
N SER A 178 -13.56 -17.32 5.01
CA SER A 178 -13.76 -17.06 6.43
C SER A 178 -13.00 -15.81 6.90
N ARG A 179 -13.74 -14.87 7.48
CA ARG A 179 -13.21 -13.65 8.10
C ARG A 179 -12.91 -13.90 9.56
N ASN A 180 -11.62 -13.96 9.91
CA ASN A 180 -11.19 -14.24 11.27
C ASN A 180 -11.01 -12.96 12.10
N PRO A 181 -11.44 -12.95 13.38
CA PRO A 181 -11.29 -11.78 14.25
C PRO A 181 -9.83 -11.36 14.43
N ASP A 182 -8.92 -12.33 14.54
CA ASP A 182 -7.48 -12.07 14.67
C ASP A 182 -6.88 -11.39 13.44
N GLY A 183 -7.35 -11.70 12.23
CA GLY A 183 -6.87 -11.08 11.00
C GLY A 183 -7.27 -9.62 10.89
N LEU A 184 -8.51 -9.30 11.30
CA LEU A 184 -8.99 -7.93 11.42
C LEU A 184 -8.15 -7.16 12.45
N ALA A 185 -8.01 -7.70 13.67
CA ALA A 185 -7.23 -7.08 14.73
C ALA A 185 -5.77 -6.84 14.33
N ALA A 186 -5.11 -7.84 13.74
CA ALA A 186 -3.72 -7.74 13.31
C ALA A 186 -3.52 -6.69 12.20
N THR A 187 -4.43 -6.63 11.23
CA THR A 187 -4.35 -5.67 10.13
C THR A 187 -4.52 -4.24 10.63
N LEU A 188 -5.50 -4.02 11.51
CA LEU A 188 -5.72 -2.71 12.13
C LEU A 188 -4.55 -2.30 13.03
N ALA A 189 -4.00 -3.24 13.80
CA ALA A 189 -2.85 -2.99 14.65
C ALA A 189 -1.59 -2.64 13.84
N HIS A 190 -1.38 -3.28 12.70
CA HIS A 190 -0.27 -2.96 11.80
C HIS A 190 -0.43 -1.55 11.22
N TYR A 191 -1.63 -1.19 10.77
CA TYR A 191 -1.87 0.11 10.13
C TYR A 191 -1.78 1.28 11.12
N PHE A 192 -2.49 1.21 12.25
CA PHE A 192 -2.55 2.31 13.22
C PHE A 192 -1.42 2.30 14.24
N SER A 193 -0.58 1.25 14.28
CA SER A 193 0.50 1.09 15.27
C SER A 193 0.01 1.11 16.73
N VAL A 194 -1.22 0.66 16.97
CA VAL A 194 -1.82 0.52 18.31
C VAL A 194 -2.43 -0.87 18.47
N PRO A 195 -2.58 -1.40 19.69
CA PRO A 195 -3.15 -2.73 19.87
C PRO A 195 -4.66 -2.73 19.58
N PHE A 196 -5.12 -3.78 18.91
CA PHE A 196 -6.53 -4.06 18.67
C PHE A 196 -6.88 -5.46 19.15
N ALA A 197 -8.09 -5.63 19.65
CA ALA A 197 -8.68 -6.93 19.94
C ALA A 197 -10.15 -6.94 19.52
N VAL A 198 -10.64 -8.10 19.07
CA VAL A 198 -12.06 -8.28 18.74
C VAL A 198 -12.69 -9.13 19.83
N LYS A 199 -13.76 -8.62 20.43
CA LYS A 199 -14.64 -9.37 21.31
C LYS A 199 -15.87 -9.78 20.51
N GLU A 200 -15.94 -11.07 20.20
CA GLU A 200 -17.05 -11.68 19.48
C GLU A 200 -18.32 -11.74 20.35
N PHE A 201 -19.48 -11.84 19.70
CA PHE A 201 -20.79 -12.05 20.33
C PHE A 201 -21.12 -11.00 21.41
N ALA A 202 -21.03 -9.72 21.06
CA ALA A 202 -21.44 -8.63 21.94
C ALA A 202 -22.97 -8.58 22.06
N LEU A 203 -23.47 -8.46 23.28
CA LEU A 203 -24.90 -8.27 23.54
C LEU A 203 -25.37 -6.94 22.95
N HIS A 204 -26.45 -7.01 22.18
CA HIS A 204 -27.17 -5.85 21.71
C HIS A 204 -28.67 -6.08 21.82
N TRP A 205 -29.42 -4.98 21.78
CA TRP A 205 -30.88 -5.02 21.81
C TRP A 205 -31.41 -4.69 20.43
N ILE A 206 -32.24 -5.56 19.88
CA ILE A 206 -33.01 -5.32 18.66
C ILE A 206 -34.35 -4.72 19.07
N THR A 207 -34.63 -3.50 18.63
CA THR A 207 -35.94 -2.87 18.86
C THR A 207 -37.00 -3.60 18.05
N VAL A 208 -38.07 -4.03 18.72
CA VAL A 208 -39.21 -4.69 18.07
C VAL A 208 -40.03 -3.63 17.32
N ALA A 209 -40.44 -3.93 16.09
CA ALA A 209 -41.25 -3.01 15.31
C ALA A 209 -42.60 -2.75 16.00
N ASN A 210 -43.13 -1.54 15.88
CA ASN A 210 -44.31 -1.12 16.65
C ASN A 210 -45.57 -1.98 16.43
N ASP A 211 -45.67 -2.60 15.26
CA ASP A 211 -46.71 -3.55 14.83
C ASP A 211 -46.47 -4.99 15.33
N GLU A 212 -45.23 -5.32 15.67
CA GLU A 212 -44.82 -6.59 16.27
C GLU A 212 -44.88 -6.58 17.82
N ILE A 213 -45.07 -5.41 18.43
CA ILE A 213 -45.25 -5.30 19.88
C ILE A 213 -46.61 -5.85 20.29
N THR A 214 -46.61 -6.84 21.19
CA THR A 214 -47.84 -7.38 21.78
C THR A 214 -48.57 -6.32 22.59
N ARG A 215 -49.85 -6.08 22.27
CA ARG A 215 -50.71 -5.15 23.02
C ARG A 215 -51.96 -5.85 23.52
N LEU A 216 -52.28 -5.65 24.80
CA LEU A 216 -53.49 -6.21 25.40
C LEU A 216 -54.73 -5.66 24.67
N GLY A 217 -55.66 -6.55 24.33
CA GLY A 217 -56.93 -6.18 23.66
C GLY A 217 -56.80 -5.92 22.17
N THR A 218 -55.61 -6.02 21.56
CA THR A 218 -55.42 -5.90 20.11
C THR A 218 -55.08 -7.26 19.52
N PRO A 219 -55.98 -7.90 18.75
CA PRO A 219 -55.68 -9.17 18.09
C PRO A 219 -54.71 -8.93 16.92
N ALA A 220 -53.52 -9.53 17.02
CA ALA A 220 -52.49 -9.54 15.99
C ALA A 220 -51.73 -10.87 16.05
N GLN A 221 -50.93 -11.19 15.02
CA GLN A 221 -50.03 -12.36 15.08
C GLN A 221 -49.05 -12.26 16.25
N SER A 222 -48.59 -11.04 16.56
CA SER A 222 -47.79 -10.70 17.74
C SER A 222 -48.52 -10.88 19.07
N SER A 223 -49.82 -11.20 19.09
CA SER A 223 -50.57 -11.47 20.33
C SER A 223 -50.77 -12.97 20.61
N VAL A 224 -50.23 -13.84 19.75
CA VAL A 224 -50.37 -15.31 19.87
C VAL A 224 -49.09 -15.92 20.42
N LEU A 225 -49.19 -16.53 21.61
CA LEU A 225 -48.10 -17.26 22.23
C LEU A 225 -47.65 -18.43 21.34
N GLY A 226 -46.34 -18.58 21.15
CA GLY A 226 -45.75 -19.63 20.32
C GLY A 226 -45.74 -19.35 18.81
N ASN A 227 -46.34 -18.24 18.36
CA ASN A 227 -46.41 -17.89 16.94
C ASN A 227 -45.86 -16.49 16.62
N GLY A 228 -45.89 -15.55 17.57
CA GLY A 228 -45.33 -14.21 17.37
C GLY A 228 -45.28 -13.32 18.60
N ALA A 229 -45.84 -13.75 19.74
CA ALA A 229 -45.78 -12.96 20.96
C ALA A 229 -44.36 -12.85 21.52
N LEU A 230 -43.88 -11.61 21.65
CA LEU A 230 -42.58 -11.25 22.20
C LEU A 230 -42.79 -10.48 23.52
N ILE A 231 -41.87 -10.66 24.46
CA ILE A 231 -41.90 -9.95 25.73
C ILE A 231 -41.09 -8.65 25.60
N GLY A 232 -41.74 -7.51 25.86
CA GLY A 232 -41.09 -6.21 25.89
C GLY A 232 -41.04 -5.50 24.54
N GLN A 233 -40.29 -4.40 24.51
CA GLN A 233 -40.11 -3.53 23.34
C GLN A 233 -38.79 -3.80 22.59
N ALA A 234 -37.96 -4.71 23.10
CA ALA A 234 -36.69 -5.08 22.50
C ALA A 234 -36.30 -6.52 22.87
N VAL A 235 -35.57 -7.20 21.99
CA VAL A 235 -35.09 -8.57 22.17
C VAL A 235 -33.56 -8.55 22.26
N PRO A 236 -32.94 -9.28 23.22
CA PRO A 236 -31.50 -9.39 23.29
C PRO A 236 -30.97 -10.30 22.16
N ASP A 237 -29.97 -9.82 21.42
CA ASP A 237 -29.20 -10.59 20.44
C ASP A 237 -27.71 -10.58 20.78
N MET A 238 -27.03 -11.68 20.46
CA MET A 238 -25.57 -11.82 20.58
C MET A 238 -24.94 -12.40 19.32
N GLN A 239 -25.67 -12.54 18.21
CA GLN A 239 -25.18 -13.24 17.02
C GLN A 239 -24.49 -12.29 16.03
N TYR A 240 -25.02 -11.08 15.87
CA TYR A 240 -24.63 -10.19 14.76
C TYR A 240 -23.76 -9.00 15.18
N LYS A 241 -23.48 -8.85 16.48
CA LYS A 241 -22.68 -7.74 16.98
C LYS A 241 -21.33 -8.19 17.54
N PHE A 242 -20.26 -7.49 17.18
CA PHE A 242 -18.96 -7.61 17.83
C PHE A 242 -18.47 -6.27 18.37
N ARG A 243 -17.51 -6.32 19.28
CA ARG A 243 -16.86 -5.14 19.84
C ARG A 243 -15.39 -5.11 19.46
N LEU A 244 -14.97 -4.01 18.85
CA LEU A 244 -13.58 -3.72 18.55
C LEU A 244 -12.96 -2.93 19.71
N ILE A 245 -12.05 -3.57 20.44
CA ILE A 245 -11.33 -2.97 21.55
C ILE A 245 -10.03 -2.36 21.00
N ILE A 246 -9.84 -1.05 21.22
CA ILE A 246 -8.68 -0.30 20.74
C ILE A 246 -7.88 0.21 21.94
N GLY A 247 -6.62 -0.18 22.03
CA GLY A 247 -5.71 0.30 23.06
C GLY A 247 -4.98 -0.80 23.83
N PRO A 248 -4.18 -0.42 24.84
CA PRO A 248 -4.21 0.87 25.52
C PRO A 248 -3.59 2.05 24.75
N LEU A 249 -4.34 3.14 24.63
CA LEU A 249 -4.03 4.35 23.86
C LEU A 249 -3.43 5.47 24.73
N THR A 250 -2.68 6.38 24.12
CA THR A 250 -2.41 7.70 24.71
C THR A 250 -3.66 8.57 24.62
N LEU A 251 -3.72 9.67 25.38
CA LEU A 251 -4.83 10.63 25.26
C LEU A 251 -4.90 11.23 23.84
N GLU A 252 -3.76 11.47 23.20
CA GLU A 252 -3.71 12.00 21.84
C GLU A 252 -4.32 11.01 20.83
N ASP A 253 -3.90 9.74 20.88
CA ASP A 253 -4.45 8.71 19.99
C ASP A 253 -5.94 8.49 20.25
N TYR A 254 -6.35 8.50 21.53
CA TYR A 254 -7.75 8.39 21.92
C TYR A 254 -8.61 9.46 21.24
N LEU A 255 -8.16 10.73 21.25
CA LEU A 255 -8.88 11.83 20.60
C LEU A 255 -8.99 11.65 19.07
N ARG A 256 -8.02 11.00 18.43
CA ARG A 256 -8.03 10.73 16.99
C ARG A 256 -9.04 9.66 16.58
N PHE A 257 -9.41 8.75 17.50
CA PHE A 257 -10.41 7.71 17.28
C PHE A 257 -11.83 8.08 17.74
N LEU A 258 -12.01 9.21 18.44
CA LEU A 258 -13.33 9.73 18.77
C LEU A 258 -14.11 10.15 17.52
N PRO A 259 -15.45 10.28 17.60
CA PRO A 259 -16.23 10.84 16.51
C PRO A 259 -15.74 12.24 16.12
N GLY A 260 -15.47 12.46 14.84
CA GLY A 260 -14.84 13.68 14.31
C GLY A 260 -13.30 13.67 14.32
N GLY A 261 -12.67 12.61 14.84
CA GLY A 261 -11.23 12.39 14.73
C GLY A 261 -10.83 11.82 13.37
N ASN A 262 -9.60 12.11 12.95
CA ASN A 262 -9.11 11.77 11.60
C ASN A 262 -8.95 10.26 11.36
N ASN A 263 -8.81 9.44 12.40
CA ASN A 263 -8.58 8.00 12.24
C ASN A 263 -9.89 7.22 12.08
N LEU A 264 -11.02 7.76 12.55
CA LEU A 264 -12.29 7.04 12.57
C LEU A 264 -12.82 6.71 11.16
N PRO A 265 -12.82 7.63 10.16
CA PRO A 265 -13.27 7.29 8.81
C PRO A 265 -12.45 6.16 8.18
N VAL A 266 -11.13 6.22 8.35
CA VAL A 266 -10.18 5.23 7.83
C VAL A 266 -10.39 3.86 8.50
N LEU A 267 -10.60 3.86 9.83
CA LEU A 267 -10.90 2.65 10.59
C LEU A 267 -12.20 2.00 10.12
N THR A 268 -13.27 2.78 10.01
CA THR A 268 -14.57 2.29 9.55
C THR A 268 -14.48 1.64 8.18
N GLU A 269 -13.74 2.26 7.26
CA GLU A 269 -13.59 1.73 5.93
C GLU A 269 -12.72 0.45 5.87
N LEU A 270 -11.69 0.35 6.71
CA LEU A 270 -10.92 -0.90 6.84
C LEU A 270 -11.79 -2.02 7.35
N VAL A 271 -12.56 -1.76 8.42
CA VAL A 271 -13.50 -2.74 8.97
C VAL A 271 -14.49 -3.17 7.89
N ARG A 272 -15.13 -2.24 7.18
CA ARG A 272 -16.05 -2.54 6.05
C ARG A 272 -15.40 -3.37 4.94
N THR A 273 -14.14 -3.13 4.63
CA THR A 273 -13.41 -3.93 3.63
C THR A 273 -13.26 -5.39 4.10
N PHE A 274 -13.18 -5.63 5.40
CA PHE A 274 -13.06 -6.96 6.00
C PHE A 274 -14.40 -7.68 6.23
N ILE A 275 -15.43 -6.99 6.71
CA ILE A 275 -16.69 -7.62 7.12
C ILE A 275 -17.88 -7.28 6.21
N GLY A 276 -17.69 -6.40 5.22
CA GLY A 276 -18.79 -5.85 4.43
C GLY A 276 -19.76 -5.05 5.30
N PHE A 277 -21.04 -5.38 5.18
CA PHE A 277 -22.16 -4.77 5.93
C PHE A 277 -22.98 -5.82 6.69
N GLU A 278 -22.38 -6.99 6.96
CA GLU A 278 -23.09 -8.15 7.52
C GLU A 278 -23.25 -8.10 9.05
N TYR A 279 -22.35 -7.36 9.72
CA TYR A 279 -22.28 -7.31 11.18
C TYR A 279 -22.42 -5.89 11.71
N CYS A 280 -23.16 -5.76 12.80
CA CYS A 280 -23.10 -4.57 13.63
C CYS A 280 -21.81 -4.58 14.44
N TRP A 281 -21.25 -3.40 14.71
CA TRP A 281 -20.05 -3.33 15.53
C TRP A 281 -19.99 -2.05 16.35
N GLU A 282 -19.33 -2.16 17.49
CA GLU A 282 -19.04 -1.03 18.37
C GLU A 282 -17.56 -0.95 18.67
N ILE A 283 -17.09 0.25 18.96
CA ILE A 283 -15.71 0.51 19.37
C ILE A 283 -15.69 0.68 20.88
N GLU A 284 -14.75 0.03 21.56
CA GLU A 284 -14.36 0.34 22.92
C GLU A 284 -12.94 0.91 22.93
N LEU A 285 -12.82 2.18 23.29
CA LEU A 285 -11.53 2.85 23.40
C LEU A 285 -10.96 2.64 24.81
N GLN A 286 -9.76 2.10 24.93
CA GLN A 286 -9.06 1.94 26.21
C GLN A 286 -7.86 2.88 26.28
N LEU A 287 -7.75 3.66 27.36
CA LEU A 287 -6.58 4.49 27.62
C LEU A 287 -5.55 3.76 28.48
N LYS A 288 -4.28 4.12 28.31
CA LYS A 288 -3.21 3.77 29.25
C LYS A 288 -3.57 4.23 30.68
N PRO A 289 -3.11 3.50 31.70
CA PRO A 289 -3.24 3.96 33.08
C PRO A 289 -2.68 5.39 33.22
N HIS A 290 -3.37 6.22 33.99
CA HIS A 290 -2.99 7.63 34.25
C HIS A 290 -3.01 8.58 33.04
N ALA A 291 -3.35 8.12 31.84
CA ALA A 291 -3.50 8.97 30.66
C ALA A 291 -4.88 9.67 30.59
N ALA A 292 -5.85 9.18 31.36
CA ALA A 292 -7.18 9.76 31.48
C ALA A 292 -7.18 10.98 32.43
N PRO A 293 -7.40 12.22 31.93
CA PRO A 293 -7.48 13.40 32.79
C PRO A 293 -8.76 13.39 33.63
N PRO A 294 -8.70 13.73 34.93
CA PRO A 294 -9.91 13.91 35.72
C PRO A 294 -10.74 15.08 35.16
N ALA A 295 -12.05 14.91 35.12
CA ALA A 295 -12.99 15.97 34.75
C ALA A 295 -12.99 17.07 35.82
N VAL A 296 -13.00 18.33 35.38
CA VAL A 296 -13.10 19.50 36.25
C VAL A 296 -14.26 20.35 35.77
N ILE A 297 -15.05 20.89 36.69
CA ILE A 297 -16.16 21.79 36.37
C ILE A 297 -15.61 23.03 35.66
N GLY A 298 -16.18 23.37 34.50
CA GLY A 298 -15.70 24.46 33.64
C GLY A 298 -14.49 24.12 32.77
N GLY A 299 -14.03 22.88 32.78
CA GLY A 299 -12.96 22.40 31.90
C GLY A 299 -13.43 22.13 30.46
N ALA A 300 -12.48 21.80 29.60
CA ALA A 300 -12.72 21.50 28.18
C ALA A 300 -13.20 20.04 27.93
N GLN A 301 -13.33 19.22 28.98
CA GLN A 301 -13.77 17.84 28.86
C GLN A 301 -15.25 17.74 28.45
N ARG A 302 -15.57 16.77 27.60
CA ARG A 302 -16.94 16.51 27.13
C ARG A 302 -17.49 15.28 27.83
N LEU A 303 -18.69 15.40 28.39
CA LEU A 303 -19.37 14.30 29.08
C LEU A 303 -19.61 13.13 28.11
N GLY A 304 -19.29 11.91 28.55
CA GLY A 304 -19.39 10.69 27.73
C GLY A 304 -18.26 10.49 26.72
N TRP A 305 -17.36 11.47 26.56
CA TRP A 305 -16.28 11.43 25.57
C TRP A 305 -14.90 11.48 26.24
N THR A 306 -14.65 12.51 27.06
CA THR A 306 -13.34 12.80 27.65
C THR A 306 -13.41 13.18 29.14
N ALA A 307 -14.53 12.87 29.80
CA ALA A 307 -14.77 13.20 31.20
C ALA A 307 -14.71 11.94 32.07
N TRP A 308 -13.68 11.83 32.91
CA TRP A 308 -13.53 10.78 33.92
C TRP A 308 -13.70 11.36 35.33
N ALA A 309 -14.46 10.69 36.18
CA ALA A 309 -14.80 11.21 37.52
C ALA A 309 -13.60 11.36 38.48
N GLY A 310 -12.44 10.80 38.13
CA GLY A 310 -11.23 10.88 38.96
C GLY A 310 -10.01 10.29 38.26
N LYS A 311 -8.91 10.20 39.00
CA LYS A 311 -7.68 9.55 38.52
C LYS A 311 -7.78 8.03 38.66
N ALA A 312 -7.12 7.31 37.75
CA ALA A 312 -7.03 5.85 37.83
C ALA A 312 -6.33 5.44 39.14
N MET A 313 -6.95 4.52 39.91
CA MET A 313 -6.38 4.00 41.16
C MET A 313 -5.46 2.80 40.94
N HIS A 314 -5.49 2.19 39.75
CA HIS A 314 -4.75 0.97 39.41
C HIS A 314 -4.04 1.14 38.08
N ASP A 315 -2.96 0.38 37.86
CA ASP A 315 -2.21 0.33 36.60
C ASP A 315 -2.90 -0.52 35.52
N ARG A 316 -4.24 -0.50 35.47
CA ARG A 316 -5.05 -1.17 34.44
C ARG A 316 -5.51 -0.15 33.40
N PRO A 317 -5.67 -0.57 32.12
CA PRO A 317 -6.27 0.29 31.11
C PRO A 317 -7.63 0.80 31.55
N VAL A 318 -7.90 2.07 31.28
CA VAL A 318 -9.17 2.73 31.61
C VAL A 318 -10.08 2.63 30.40
N THR A 319 -11.23 1.96 30.54
CA THR A 319 -12.26 1.96 29.50
C THR A 319 -12.82 3.38 29.35
N GLY A 320 -12.74 3.91 28.14
CA GLY A 320 -13.29 5.20 27.74
C GLY A 320 -14.64 5.04 27.06
N MET A 321 -14.85 5.81 25.98
CA MET A 321 -16.09 5.80 25.22
C MET A 321 -16.31 4.45 24.52
N ILE A 322 -17.55 3.95 24.63
CA ILE A 322 -18.06 2.84 23.82
C ILE A 322 -19.14 3.40 22.91
N PHE A 323 -19.01 3.20 21.60
CA PHE A 323 -19.97 3.75 20.64
C PHE A 323 -20.01 2.96 19.33
N GLU A 324 -21.11 3.10 18.61
CA GLU A 324 -21.28 2.54 17.27
C GLU A 324 -20.85 3.58 16.23
N PRO A 325 -19.78 3.32 15.45
CA PRO A 325 -19.19 4.32 14.58
C PRO A 325 -20.04 4.62 13.34
N GLU A 326 -20.92 3.70 12.95
CA GLU A 326 -21.73 3.85 11.74
C GLU A 326 -23.00 4.68 11.96
N HIS A 327 -23.57 4.64 13.17
CA HIS A 327 -24.73 5.47 13.53
C HIS A 327 -24.38 6.96 13.65
N GLY A 328 -23.10 7.31 13.78
CA GLY A 328 -22.62 8.70 13.84
C GLY A 328 -22.38 9.35 12.47
N LEU A 329 -22.40 8.59 11.36
CA LEU A 329 -22.13 9.10 10.02
C LEU A 329 -23.37 9.64 9.29
N THR A 330 -24.56 9.50 9.88
CA THR A 330 -25.85 9.89 9.29
C THR A 330 -26.38 11.27 9.69
N HIS A 331 -25.52 12.18 10.18
CA HIS A 331 -25.94 13.54 10.53
C HIS A 331 -25.10 14.64 9.91
#